data_AF-K0T3Z0-F1
#
_entry.id   AF-K0T3Z0-F1
#
_cell.length_a   1.000
_cell.length_b   1.000
_cell.length_c   1.000
_cell.angle_alpha   90.00
_cell.angle_beta   90.00
_cell.angle_gamma   90.00
#
_symmetry.space_group_name_H-M   'P 1'
#
loop_
_entity.id
_entity.type
_entity.pdbx_description
1 polymer ?
#
loop_
_entity_poly.entity_id
_entity_poly.type
_entity_poly.pdbx_seq_one_letter_code
_entity_poly.pdbx_strand_id
1 'polypeptide(L)'
;MSGSPGCECVDATSKLQTLAGDRSCESPTGEEGVLLSLGGSCVDYSYGSGGCLQHDLIHDKDCQGGLNGTVVPRHCPQPWCYVERDECKRYSEEEIRASDFFPGLGLFYSYSTCGGSSEAWMDHVENGTDPIQKNVLNGGQFLAAVPSLQLPNLFKLDTAGNTVLDKGDEYYDDESPFYGVYINYVRDLVRVSNGDIGGLNFTHVSKASNVEHPSSSYTAAVQDVANGLVDMVGS
;
A
#
# COMPACT_ATOMS: atom_id res chain seq x y z
N MET A 1 19.88 20.45 -4.19
CA MET A 1 20.68 19.48 -3.40
C MET A 1 20.58 18.14 -4.10
N SER A 2 21.65 17.33 -4.10
CA SER A 2 21.71 16.06 -4.86
C SER A 2 21.00 14.88 -4.21
N GLY A 3 20.53 15.03 -2.96
CA GLY A 3 19.91 13.96 -2.15
C GLY A 3 20.77 13.62 -0.93
N SER A 4 20.25 12.76 -0.05
CA SER A 4 20.98 12.17 1.07
C SER A 4 22.00 11.12 0.59
N PRO A 5 23.17 10.98 1.25
CA PRO A 5 24.16 9.96 0.91
C PRO A 5 23.56 8.55 0.86
N GLY A 6 23.90 7.80 -0.19
CA GLY A 6 23.39 6.45 -0.41
C GLY A 6 21.97 6.40 -0.97
N CYS A 7 21.31 7.54 -1.16
CA CYS A 7 20.00 7.67 -1.77
C CYS A 7 19.93 8.95 -2.63
N GLU A 8 20.85 9.08 -3.58
CA GLU A 8 20.93 10.28 -4.41
C GLU A 8 19.73 10.37 -5.38
N CYS A 9 19.38 11.59 -5.73
CA CYS A 9 18.34 11.87 -6.70
C CYS A 9 18.76 11.44 -8.10
N VAL A 10 17.82 10.86 -8.85
CA VAL A 10 18.00 10.49 -10.26
C VAL A 10 17.11 11.28 -11.18
N ASP A 11 17.54 11.33 -12.44
CA ASP A 11 16.78 11.94 -13.52
C ASP A 11 15.83 10.92 -14.15
N ALA A 12 14.52 11.18 -14.04
CA ALA A 12 13.47 10.35 -14.60
C ALA A 12 13.03 10.78 -16.01
N THR A 13 13.61 11.85 -16.56
CA THR A 13 13.15 12.47 -17.81
C THR A 13 13.03 11.48 -18.96
N SER A 14 14.05 10.67 -19.19
CA SER A 14 14.04 9.65 -20.25
C SER A 14 12.97 8.58 -20.05
N LYS A 15 12.66 8.21 -18.79
CA LYS A 15 11.60 7.25 -18.47
C LYS A 15 10.24 7.86 -18.75
N LEU A 16 9.99 9.11 -18.35
CA LEU A 16 8.72 9.79 -18.62
C LEU A 16 8.49 10.03 -20.11
N GLN A 17 9.55 10.34 -20.87
CA GLN A 17 9.48 10.48 -22.34
C GLN A 17 9.05 9.20 -23.06
N THR A 18 9.22 8.01 -22.45
CA THR A 18 8.70 6.76 -23.05
C THR A 18 7.17 6.72 -23.15
N LEU A 19 6.49 7.58 -22.39
CA LEU A 19 5.02 7.73 -22.42
C LEU A 19 4.54 8.77 -23.44
N ALA A 20 5.46 9.38 -24.20
CA ALA A 20 5.12 10.29 -25.28
C ALA A 20 4.23 9.59 -26.33
N GLY A 21 3.22 10.30 -26.83
CA GLY A 21 2.17 9.78 -27.70
C GLY A 21 0.94 9.36 -26.90
N ASP A 22 1.06 8.33 -26.07
CA ASP A 22 -0.08 7.72 -25.38
C ASP A 22 -0.70 8.62 -24.30
N ARG A 23 0.14 9.39 -23.59
CA ARG A 23 -0.25 10.26 -22.47
C ARG A 23 0.23 11.71 -22.64
N SER A 24 0.60 12.11 -23.85
CA SER A 24 1.13 13.46 -24.10
C SER A 24 0.11 14.56 -23.83
N CYS A 25 0.60 15.66 -23.25
CA CYS A 25 -0.18 16.86 -22.96
C CYS A 25 0.75 18.08 -22.89
N GLU A 26 0.17 19.28 -22.81
CA GLU A 26 0.89 20.51 -22.53
C GLU A 26 0.73 20.85 -21.04
N SER A 27 1.84 21.06 -20.35
CA SER A 27 1.86 21.33 -18.92
C SER A 27 1.52 22.79 -18.62
N PRO A 28 1.30 23.15 -17.34
CA PRO A 28 1.14 24.55 -16.94
C PRO A 28 2.36 25.45 -17.23
N THR A 29 3.54 24.87 -17.44
CA THR A 29 4.76 25.62 -17.81
C THR A 29 4.83 25.91 -19.31
N GLY A 30 3.93 25.32 -20.10
CA GLY A 30 3.89 25.41 -21.57
C GLY A 30 4.85 24.45 -22.26
N GLU A 31 5.43 23.50 -21.54
CA GLU A 31 6.30 22.45 -22.10
C GLU A 31 5.48 21.19 -22.43
N GLU A 32 6.02 20.34 -23.31
CA GLU A 32 5.45 19.01 -23.54
C GLU A 32 5.65 18.14 -22.30
N GLY A 33 4.59 17.44 -21.94
CA GLY A 33 4.55 16.66 -20.72
C GLY A 33 3.73 15.39 -20.85
N VAL A 34 3.45 14.80 -19.69
CA VAL A 34 2.72 13.54 -19.53
C VAL A 34 1.59 13.72 -18.52
N LEU A 35 0.40 13.21 -18.86
CA LEU A 35 -0.76 13.25 -17.98
C LEU A 35 -0.65 12.19 -16.90
N LEU A 36 -0.85 12.52 -15.62
CA LEU A 36 -0.81 11.55 -14.49
C LEU A 36 -1.95 10.50 -14.57
N SER A 37 -1.68 9.24 -14.16
CA SER A 37 -2.59 8.11 -14.41
C SER A 37 -3.77 7.98 -13.46
N LEU A 38 -3.76 8.65 -12.31
CA LEU A 38 -4.79 8.52 -11.26
C LEU A 38 -5.76 9.70 -11.24
N GLY A 39 -5.86 10.41 -12.36
CA GLY A 39 -6.36 11.78 -12.37
C GLY A 39 -5.26 12.73 -11.90
N GLY A 40 -5.29 13.97 -12.41
CA GLY A 40 -4.28 14.96 -12.04
C GLY A 40 -3.86 15.86 -13.20
N SER A 41 -2.80 16.61 -12.95
CA SER A 41 -2.24 17.61 -13.85
C SER A 41 -1.43 17.00 -14.99
N CYS A 42 -1.25 17.77 -16.06
CA CYS A 42 -0.18 17.52 -17.01
C CYS A 42 1.14 18.01 -16.39
N VAL A 43 2.15 17.15 -16.34
CA VAL A 43 3.45 17.50 -15.77
C VAL A 43 4.55 17.37 -16.81
N ASP A 44 5.59 18.19 -16.71
CA ASP A 44 6.73 18.15 -17.63
C ASP A 44 7.43 16.80 -17.57
N TYR A 45 8.13 16.41 -18.63
CA TYR A 45 8.97 15.21 -18.58
C TYR A 45 10.06 15.30 -17.51
N SER A 46 10.43 16.49 -17.06
CA SER A 46 11.38 16.72 -15.97
C SER A 46 10.76 16.61 -14.57
N TYR A 47 9.46 16.35 -14.44
CA TYR A 47 8.79 16.21 -13.15
C TYR A 47 9.50 15.20 -12.25
N GLY A 48 9.82 15.59 -11.00
CA GLY A 48 10.57 14.76 -10.06
C GLY A 48 12.09 14.69 -10.31
N SER A 49 12.58 15.32 -11.38
CA SER A 49 13.99 15.31 -11.83
C SER A 49 14.67 16.67 -11.56
N GLY A 50 16.01 16.72 -11.62
CA GLY A 50 16.76 17.95 -11.32
C GLY A 50 17.08 18.15 -9.83
N GLY A 51 16.87 17.11 -9.02
CA GLY A 51 17.24 17.04 -7.62
C GLY A 51 16.10 17.33 -6.66
N CYS A 52 16.44 17.63 -5.41
CA CYS A 52 15.47 17.96 -4.36
C CYS A 52 14.81 19.31 -4.61
N LEU A 53 13.59 19.28 -5.18
CA LEU A 53 12.79 20.46 -5.53
C LEU A 53 11.32 20.25 -5.12
N GLN A 54 10.56 21.34 -5.12
CA GLN A 54 9.11 21.34 -4.84
C GLN A 54 8.34 21.05 -6.13
N HIS A 55 8.52 19.86 -6.69
CA HIS A 55 8.01 19.51 -8.02
C HIS A 55 6.50 19.72 -8.15
N ASP A 56 5.74 19.40 -7.12
CA ASP A 56 4.28 19.54 -7.12
C ASP A 56 3.88 21.02 -7.21
N LEU A 57 4.56 21.92 -6.48
CA LEU A 57 4.31 23.36 -6.58
C LEU A 57 4.59 23.92 -7.98
N ILE A 58 5.58 23.35 -8.68
CA ILE A 58 5.98 23.84 -10.00
C ILE A 58 5.03 23.31 -11.08
N HIS A 59 4.72 22.02 -11.05
CA HIS A 59 4.09 21.33 -12.18
C HIS A 59 2.62 20.96 -11.96
N ASP A 60 2.12 20.93 -10.71
CA ASP A 60 0.73 20.60 -10.43
C ASP A 60 -0.15 21.84 -10.38
N LYS A 61 -1.16 21.92 -11.25
CA LYS A 61 -2.15 22.99 -11.28
C LYS A 61 -2.86 23.18 -9.93
N ASP A 62 -3.06 22.09 -9.17
CA ASP A 62 -3.77 22.12 -7.89
C ASP A 62 -2.90 22.76 -6.79
N CYS A 63 -1.57 22.77 -7.01
CA CYS A 63 -0.60 23.46 -6.17
C CYS A 63 -0.33 24.92 -6.59
N GLN A 64 -0.71 25.31 -7.81
CA GLN A 64 -0.52 26.68 -8.34
C GLN A 64 -1.57 27.70 -7.83
N GLY A 65 -2.53 27.28 -6.99
CA GLY A 65 -3.69 28.07 -6.53
C GLY A 65 -3.43 29.24 -5.57
N GLY A 66 -2.17 29.57 -5.25
CA GLY A 66 -1.84 30.64 -4.29
C GLY A 66 -2.19 32.07 -4.73
N LEU A 67 -2.55 32.28 -6.01
CA LEU A 67 -2.79 33.61 -6.57
C LEU A 67 -4.23 34.13 -6.41
N ASN A 68 -5.19 33.28 -6.02
CA ASN A 68 -6.62 33.64 -5.89
C ASN A 68 -7.19 33.47 -4.47
N GLY A 69 -6.34 33.45 -3.43
CA GLY A 69 -6.77 33.29 -2.04
C GLY A 69 -7.15 31.86 -1.64
N THR A 70 -6.75 30.87 -2.45
CA THR A 70 -6.94 29.45 -2.17
C THR A 70 -5.78 28.93 -1.31
N VAL A 71 -6.08 28.13 -0.29
CA VAL A 71 -5.07 27.51 0.58
C VAL A 71 -4.32 26.45 -0.22
N VAL A 72 -3.02 26.63 -0.40
CA VAL A 72 -2.16 25.64 -1.07
C VAL A 72 -2.04 24.38 -0.19
N PRO A 73 -2.28 23.17 -0.74
CA PRO A 73 -2.11 21.93 0.01
C PRO A 73 -0.71 21.79 0.63
N ARG A 74 -0.64 21.16 1.81
CA ARG A 74 0.62 21.04 2.56
C ARG A 74 1.70 20.20 1.87
N HIS A 75 1.31 19.30 0.96
CA HIS A 75 2.23 18.48 0.20
C HIS A 75 2.95 19.28 -0.90
N CYS A 76 2.30 20.29 -1.48
CA CYS A 76 2.85 21.07 -2.58
C CYS A 76 4.26 21.65 -2.33
N PRO A 77 4.55 22.28 -1.17
CA PRO A 77 5.88 22.81 -0.90
C PRO A 77 6.88 21.76 -0.37
N GLN A 78 6.50 20.47 -0.27
CA GLN A 78 7.42 19.44 0.20
C GLN A 78 8.45 19.13 -0.87
N PRO A 79 9.76 19.21 -0.56
CA PRO A 79 10.78 18.84 -1.53
C PRO A 79 10.88 17.31 -1.64
N TRP A 80 11.05 16.82 -2.85
CA TRP A 80 11.27 15.40 -3.14
C TRP A 80 12.07 15.21 -4.42
N CYS A 81 12.46 13.97 -4.71
CA CYS A 81 13.01 13.58 -6.00
C CYS A 81 12.81 12.08 -6.26
N TYR A 82 13.00 11.65 -7.51
CA TYR A 82 13.16 10.24 -7.81
C TYR A 82 14.52 9.72 -7.35
N VAL A 83 14.60 8.44 -6.95
CA VAL A 83 15.79 7.78 -6.40
C VAL A 83 15.96 6.37 -6.97
N GLU A 84 17.17 5.81 -6.88
CA GLU A 84 17.41 4.40 -7.19
C GLU A 84 17.04 3.49 -6.01
N ARG A 85 16.03 2.64 -6.24
CA ARG A 85 15.45 1.73 -5.22
C ARG A 85 16.51 0.89 -4.51
N ASP A 86 17.32 0.18 -5.28
CA ASP A 86 18.20 -0.85 -4.72
C ASP A 86 19.42 -0.24 -4.01
N GLU A 87 19.87 0.93 -4.45
CA GLU A 87 20.94 1.68 -3.79
C GLU A 87 20.43 2.29 -2.48
N CYS A 88 19.31 3.02 -2.54
CA CYS A 88 18.70 3.65 -1.38
C CYS A 88 18.36 2.64 -0.28
N LYS A 89 17.69 1.54 -0.66
CA LYS A 89 17.33 0.46 0.27
C LYS A 89 18.55 -0.19 0.95
N ARG A 90 19.72 -0.16 0.30
CA ARG A 90 20.92 -0.83 0.79
C ARG A 90 21.82 0.08 1.61
N TYR A 91 21.89 1.36 1.27
CA TYR A 91 22.92 2.28 1.77
C TYR A 91 22.36 3.49 2.51
N SER A 92 21.04 3.61 2.65
CA SER A 92 20.40 4.76 3.27
C SER A 92 19.28 4.34 4.24
N GLU A 93 18.94 5.26 5.14
CA GLU A 93 17.79 5.13 6.07
C GLU A 93 16.54 5.86 5.56
N GLU A 94 16.64 6.49 4.39
CA GLU A 94 15.56 7.28 3.81
C GLU A 94 14.37 6.41 3.38
N GLU A 95 13.17 6.98 3.53
CA GLU A 95 11.94 6.38 3.05
C GLU A 95 11.90 6.39 1.53
N ILE A 96 11.53 5.28 0.89
CA ILE A 96 11.28 5.22 -0.55
C ILE A 96 9.90 4.67 -0.85
N ARG A 97 9.23 5.25 -1.84
CA ARG A 97 7.90 4.83 -2.31
C ARG A 97 7.91 4.63 -3.82
N ALA A 98 7.16 3.64 -4.29
CA ALA A 98 6.92 3.47 -5.72
C ALA A 98 5.95 4.56 -6.20
N SER A 99 6.12 5.06 -7.42
CA SER A 99 5.22 6.05 -7.99
C SER A 99 3.92 5.40 -8.48
N ASP A 100 2.80 5.84 -7.92
CA ASP A 100 1.47 5.39 -8.35
C ASP A 100 0.98 6.09 -9.64
N PHE A 101 1.57 7.25 -9.99
CA PHE A 101 1.26 8.00 -11.22
C PHE A 101 1.91 7.44 -12.50
N PHE A 102 2.95 6.62 -12.34
CA PHE A 102 3.70 6.03 -13.45
C PHE A 102 3.90 4.53 -13.23
N PRO A 103 2.80 3.76 -13.10
CA PRO A 103 2.87 2.34 -12.84
C PRO A 103 3.62 1.63 -13.97
N GLY A 104 4.50 0.70 -13.61
CA GLY A 104 5.28 -0.09 -14.57
C GLY A 104 6.59 0.55 -15.05
N LEU A 105 6.86 1.83 -14.77
CA LEU A 105 8.14 2.47 -15.13
C LEU A 105 9.27 2.23 -14.12
N GLY A 106 8.98 1.56 -13.00
CA GLY A 106 9.97 1.31 -11.95
C GLY A 106 10.54 2.62 -11.37
N LEU A 107 9.69 3.63 -11.22
CA LEU A 107 10.04 4.90 -10.60
C LEU A 107 9.78 4.84 -9.09
N PHE A 108 10.79 5.22 -8.31
CA PHE A 108 10.73 5.32 -6.86
C PHE A 108 11.12 6.73 -6.45
N TYR A 109 10.42 7.31 -5.48
CA TYR A 109 10.66 8.66 -5.01
C TYR A 109 10.82 8.70 -3.48
N SER A 110 11.43 9.77 -2.99
CA SER A 110 11.60 10.03 -1.56
C SER A 110 11.45 11.51 -1.23
N TYR A 111 10.63 11.79 -0.22
CA TYR A 111 10.59 13.11 0.42
C TYR A 111 11.73 13.24 1.44
N SER A 112 12.02 12.20 2.22
CA SER A 112 12.96 12.26 3.32
C SER A 112 14.41 12.44 2.84
N THR A 113 14.78 11.86 1.69
CA THR A 113 16.03 12.14 0.95
C THR A 113 16.29 13.63 0.73
N CYS A 114 15.23 14.42 0.68
CA CYS A 114 15.27 15.85 0.44
C CYS A 114 14.95 16.70 1.68
N GLY A 115 14.85 16.07 2.86
CA GLY A 115 14.41 16.71 4.10
C GLY A 115 12.93 17.12 4.09
N GLY A 116 12.15 16.63 3.13
CA GLY A 116 10.70 16.76 3.09
C GLY A 116 10.00 15.67 3.92
N SER A 117 8.68 15.79 4.04
CA SER A 117 7.84 14.80 4.74
C SER A 117 6.74 14.28 3.85
N SER A 118 6.60 12.95 3.77
CA SER A 118 5.51 12.28 3.09
C SER A 118 4.17 12.39 3.85
N GLU A 119 4.18 12.79 5.14
CA GLU A 119 2.96 12.92 5.96
C GLU A 119 1.93 13.84 5.34
N ALA A 120 2.36 14.96 4.76
CA ALA A 120 1.44 15.92 4.14
C ALA A 120 0.75 15.36 2.88
N TRP A 121 1.43 14.47 2.15
CA TRP A 121 0.86 13.76 1.00
C TRP A 121 -0.11 12.68 1.49
N MET A 122 0.30 11.89 2.49
CA MET A 122 -0.54 10.87 3.10
C MET A 122 -1.83 11.48 3.68
N ASP A 123 -1.73 12.58 4.43
CA ASP A 123 -2.89 13.32 4.93
C ASP A 123 -3.81 13.81 3.82
N HIS A 124 -3.26 14.21 2.67
CA HIS A 124 -4.03 14.69 1.51
C HIS A 124 -4.80 13.57 0.83
N VAL A 125 -4.17 12.40 0.68
CA VAL A 125 -4.81 11.19 0.15
C VAL A 125 -5.84 10.66 1.17
N GLU A 126 -5.52 10.66 2.46
CA GLU A 126 -6.34 10.07 3.52
C GLU A 126 -7.59 10.89 3.90
N ASN A 127 -7.53 12.22 3.78
CA ASN A 127 -8.63 13.11 4.16
C ASN A 127 -9.51 13.56 2.97
N GLY A 128 -9.40 12.89 1.82
CA GLY A 128 -10.49 12.87 0.83
C GLY A 128 -10.60 14.09 -0.09
N THR A 129 -9.51 14.53 -0.72
CA THR A 129 -9.61 15.35 -1.96
C THR A 129 -9.13 14.63 -3.22
N ASP A 130 -8.48 13.48 -3.08
CA ASP A 130 -8.03 12.64 -4.20
C ASP A 130 -9.08 11.54 -4.52
N PRO A 131 -9.46 11.33 -5.80
CA PRO A 131 -10.38 10.26 -6.22
C PRO A 131 -9.95 8.82 -5.88
N ILE A 132 -8.74 8.59 -5.35
CA ILE A 132 -8.22 7.26 -5.00
C ILE A 132 -8.93 6.64 -3.77
N GLN A 133 -9.54 7.43 -2.89
CA GLN A 133 -10.34 6.88 -1.78
C GLN A 133 -11.79 6.58 -2.18
N LYS A 134 -11.98 5.64 -3.10
CA LYS A 134 -13.23 4.87 -3.03
C LYS A 134 -13.07 3.90 -1.87
N ASN A 135 -14.03 3.89 -0.94
CA ASN A 135 -14.22 2.73 -0.08
C ASN A 135 -14.52 1.53 -0.99
N VAL A 136 -13.48 0.88 -1.50
CA VAL A 136 -13.59 -0.17 -2.53
C VAL A 136 -14.33 -1.35 -1.93
N LEU A 137 -14.11 -1.59 -0.64
CA LEU A 137 -14.69 -2.70 0.11
C LEU A 137 -15.94 -2.26 0.87
N ASN A 138 -16.10 -0.97 1.15
CA ASN A 138 -17.32 -0.36 1.70
C ASN A 138 -17.81 -1.06 2.97
N GLY A 139 -16.89 -1.31 3.91
CA GLY A 139 -17.18 -2.02 5.15
C GLY A 139 -17.35 -3.52 4.97
N GLY A 140 -16.81 -4.10 3.89
CA GLY A 140 -16.83 -5.53 3.64
C GLY A 140 -16.24 -6.33 4.81
N GLN A 141 -16.90 -7.43 5.17
CA GLN A 141 -16.39 -8.38 6.14
C GLN A 141 -15.79 -9.58 5.41
N PHE A 142 -14.66 -10.05 5.91
CA PHE A 142 -13.95 -11.19 5.36
C PHE A 142 -13.87 -12.31 6.38
N LEU A 143 -13.85 -13.54 5.90
CA LEU A 143 -13.61 -14.75 6.67
C LEU A 143 -12.33 -15.43 6.16
N ALA A 144 -11.39 -15.72 7.05
CA ALA A 144 -10.13 -16.39 6.73
C ALA A 144 -10.06 -17.80 7.35
N ALA A 145 -9.71 -18.80 6.54
CA ALA A 145 -9.38 -20.13 7.06
C ALA A 145 -7.94 -20.17 7.58
N VAL A 146 -7.75 -20.83 8.72
CA VAL A 146 -6.45 -21.02 9.37
C VAL A 146 -5.98 -22.47 9.21
N PRO A 147 -5.00 -22.76 8.34
CA PRO A 147 -4.58 -24.13 8.03
C PRO A 147 -3.69 -24.78 9.10
N SER A 148 -3.09 -23.99 9.98
CA SER A 148 -2.15 -24.46 11.00
C SER A 148 -2.14 -23.52 12.19
N LEU A 149 -1.94 -24.10 13.38
CA LEU A 149 -1.72 -23.35 14.61
C LEU A 149 -0.23 -23.38 14.95
N GLN A 150 0.37 -22.22 15.18
CA GLN A 150 1.77 -22.04 15.52
C GLN A 150 1.94 -20.90 16.52
N LEU A 151 2.56 -21.18 17.67
CA LEU A 151 3.00 -20.14 18.60
C LEU A 151 4.23 -19.39 18.06
N PRO A 152 4.34 -18.07 18.25
CA PRO A 152 3.33 -17.14 18.82
C PRO A 152 2.40 -16.53 17.75
N ASN A 153 2.51 -17.02 16.51
CA ASN A 153 1.97 -16.39 15.31
C ASN A 153 0.44 -16.45 15.25
N LEU A 154 -0.14 -17.63 15.45
CA LEU A 154 -1.56 -17.91 15.27
C LEU A 154 -1.95 -19.21 16.01
N PHE A 155 -2.76 -19.15 17.06
CA PHE A 155 -3.11 -20.32 17.88
C PHE A 155 -4.49 -20.16 18.54
N LYS A 156 -5.02 -21.24 19.10
CA LYS A 156 -6.25 -21.23 19.93
C LYS A 156 -5.93 -21.52 21.39
N LEU A 157 -6.83 -21.12 22.28
CA LEU A 157 -6.82 -21.54 23.69
C LEU A 157 -8.06 -22.40 23.95
N ASP A 158 -7.92 -23.47 24.72
CA ASP A 158 -9.05 -24.26 25.20
C ASP A 158 -9.80 -23.55 26.33
N THR A 159 -10.90 -24.14 26.81
CA THR A 159 -11.71 -23.59 27.92
C THR A 159 -10.95 -23.49 29.25
N ALA A 160 -9.85 -24.22 29.41
CA ALA A 160 -8.97 -24.16 30.56
C ALA A 160 -7.81 -23.16 30.37
N GLY A 161 -7.71 -22.50 29.22
CA GLY A 161 -6.68 -21.52 28.87
C GLY A 161 -5.37 -22.14 28.37
N ASN A 162 -5.33 -23.44 28.06
CA ASN A 162 -4.14 -24.08 27.48
C ASN A 162 -4.09 -23.88 25.97
N THR A 163 -2.89 -23.86 25.41
CA THR A 163 -2.72 -23.73 23.96
C THR A 163 -3.18 -24.99 23.24
N VAL A 164 -4.06 -24.81 22.26
CA VAL A 164 -4.42 -25.82 21.27
C VAL A 164 -3.50 -25.63 20.06
N LEU A 165 -2.69 -26.63 19.77
CA LEU A 165 -1.79 -26.64 18.60
C LEU A 165 -2.09 -27.79 17.63
N ASP A 166 -2.80 -28.81 18.11
CA ASP A 166 -3.15 -29.98 17.33
C ASP A 166 -4.52 -29.80 16.66
N LYS A 167 -4.73 -30.52 15.55
CA LYS A 167 -6.02 -30.56 14.83
C LYS A 167 -7.01 -31.53 15.50
N GLY A 168 -7.16 -31.40 16.81
CA GLY A 168 -8.20 -32.07 17.60
C GLY A 168 -9.59 -31.48 17.33
N ASP A 169 -10.60 -31.90 18.09
CA ASP A 169 -11.95 -31.35 17.93
C ASP A 169 -11.98 -29.84 18.25
N GLU A 170 -11.11 -29.39 19.15
CA GLU A 170 -10.93 -27.98 19.53
C GLU A 170 -10.42 -27.11 18.39
N TYR A 171 -9.68 -27.67 17.43
CA TYR A 171 -9.30 -26.93 16.22
C TYR A 171 -10.53 -26.58 15.39
N TYR A 172 -11.49 -27.50 15.30
CA TYR A 172 -12.72 -27.37 14.52
C TYR A 172 -13.87 -26.66 15.26
N ASP A 173 -13.57 -26.02 16.40
CA ASP A 173 -14.52 -25.22 17.16
C ASP A 173 -14.31 -23.73 16.91
N ASP A 174 -15.23 -23.10 16.18
CA ASP A 174 -15.18 -21.66 15.90
C ASP A 174 -15.59 -20.79 17.09
N GLU A 175 -16.19 -21.35 18.15
CA GLU A 175 -16.42 -20.61 19.39
C GLU A 175 -15.11 -20.34 20.15
N SER A 176 -14.10 -21.17 19.92
CA SER A 176 -12.75 -21.00 20.46
C SER A 176 -11.96 -19.95 19.65
N PRO A 177 -11.70 -18.75 20.22
CA PRO A 177 -11.12 -17.65 19.49
C PRO A 177 -9.65 -17.88 19.13
N PHE A 178 -9.24 -17.29 18.00
CA PHE A 178 -7.85 -17.27 17.56
C PHE A 178 -7.07 -16.12 18.22
N TYR A 179 -5.82 -16.39 18.53
CA TYR A 179 -4.84 -15.48 19.12
C TYR A 179 -3.54 -15.50 18.34
N GLY A 180 -2.71 -14.49 18.55
CA GLY A 180 -1.34 -14.44 18.02
C GLY A 180 -1.00 -13.14 17.32
N VAL A 181 0.24 -13.05 16.88
CA VAL A 181 0.79 -11.86 16.20
C VAL A 181 -0.03 -11.52 14.94
N TYR A 182 -0.43 -12.52 14.15
CA TYR A 182 -1.18 -12.27 12.92
C TYR A 182 -2.61 -11.78 13.18
N ILE A 183 -3.25 -12.27 14.24
CA ILE A 183 -4.57 -11.77 14.66
C ILE A 183 -4.49 -10.28 15.02
N ASN A 184 -3.45 -9.87 15.76
CA ASN A 184 -3.27 -8.47 16.13
C ASN A 184 -2.95 -7.60 14.92
N TYR A 185 -2.05 -8.06 14.05
CA TYR A 185 -1.69 -7.36 12.82
C TYR A 185 -2.93 -7.08 11.94
N VAL A 186 -3.78 -8.09 11.75
CA VAL A 186 -5.02 -7.93 10.98
C VAL A 186 -5.99 -6.95 11.64
N ARG A 187 -6.14 -6.99 12.97
CA ARG A 187 -6.99 -6.02 13.68
C ARG A 187 -6.48 -4.59 13.50
N ASP A 188 -5.17 -4.40 13.46
CA ASP A 188 -4.57 -3.11 13.16
C ASP A 188 -4.84 -2.67 11.72
N LEU A 189 -4.81 -3.59 10.74
CA LEU A 189 -5.20 -3.28 9.35
C LEU A 189 -6.66 -2.84 9.25
N VAL A 190 -7.58 -3.54 9.91
CA VAL A 190 -9.01 -3.14 9.97
C VAL A 190 -9.14 -1.74 10.57
N ARG A 191 -8.42 -1.45 11.66
CA ARG A 191 -8.43 -0.12 12.29
C ARG A 191 -7.90 0.97 11.36
N VAL A 192 -6.78 0.73 10.69
CA VAL A 192 -6.14 1.70 9.79
C VAL A 192 -6.95 1.89 8.50
N SER A 193 -7.77 0.91 8.11
CA SER A 193 -8.66 1.04 6.94
C SER A 193 -9.79 2.07 7.08
N ASN A 194 -9.98 2.64 8.28
CA ASN A 194 -10.96 3.69 8.56
C ASN A 194 -12.40 3.37 8.08
N GLY A 195 -12.79 2.10 8.18
CA GLY A 195 -14.13 1.63 7.81
C GLY A 195 -14.26 1.09 6.39
N ASP A 196 -13.20 1.10 5.58
CA ASP A 196 -13.23 0.40 4.28
C ASP A 196 -13.27 -1.12 4.48
N ILE A 197 -12.48 -1.66 5.42
CA ILE A 197 -12.61 -3.05 5.88
C ILE A 197 -13.50 -3.06 7.13
N GLY A 198 -14.65 -3.73 7.05
CA GLY A 198 -15.61 -3.82 8.17
C GLY A 198 -15.21 -4.85 9.22
N GLY A 199 -14.37 -5.83 8.85
CA GLY A 199 -13.79 -6.80 9.77
C GLY A 199 -13.16 -8.00 9.07
N LEU A 200 -12.27 -8.70 9.79
CA LEU A 200 -11.73 -9.99 9.38
C LEU A 200 -11.91 -10.99 10.52
N ASN A 201 -12.71 -12.02 10.26
CA ASN A 201 -12.93 -13.15 11.16
C ASN A 201 -12.08 -14.34 10.73
N PHE A 202 -11.82 -15.25 11.65
CA PHE A 202 -11.01 -16.44 11.41
C PHE A 202 -11.80 -17.70 11.75
N THR A 203 -11.65 -18.72 10.91
CA THR A 203 -12.23 -20.05 11.09
C THR A 203 -11.17 -21.10 10.78
N HIS A 204 -11.47 -22.36 11.05
CA HIS A 204 -10.63 -23.49 10.69
C HIS A 204 -10.80 -23.88 9.21
N VAL A 205 -9.88 -24.70 8.69
CA VAL A 205 -10.06 -25.35 7.39
C VAL A 205 -11.12 -26.44 7.52
N SER A 206 -11.97 -26.61 6.51
CA SER A 206 -13.05 -27.59 6.53
C SER A 206 -12.50 -29.04 6.65
N LYS A 207 -13.26 -29.90 7.34
CA LYS A 207 -12.91 -31.33 7.45
C LYS A 207 -12.88 -31.99 6.07
N ALA A 208 -13.80 -31.61 5.17
CA ALA A 208 -13.88 -32.16 3.82
C ALA A 208 -12.61 -31.87 3.01
N SER A 209 -12.16 -30.61 2.96
CA SER A 209 -10.95 -30.23 2.23
C SER A 209 -9.70 -30.86 2.82
N ASN A 210 -9.62 -31.06 4.14
CA ASN A 210 -8.51 -31.80 4.76
C ASN A 210 -8.53 -33.30 4.39
N VAL A 211 -9.70 -33.91 4.19
CA VAL A 211 -9.81 -35.30 3.72
C VAL A 211 -9.40 -35.41 2.25
N GLU A 212 -9.75 -34.43 1.42
CA GLU A 212 -9.36 -34.38 0.01
C GLU A 212 -7.85 -34.10 -0.17
N HIS A 213 -7.27 -33.29 0.71
CA HIS A 213 -5.86 -32.91 0.69
C HIS A 213 -5.13 -33.30 1.99
N PRO A 214 -4.99 -34.60 2.30
CA PRO A 214 -4.47 -35.07 3.59
C PRO A 214 -3.00 -34.73 3.82
N SER A 215 -2.24 -34.45 2.77
CA SER A 215 -0.82 -34.11 2.85
C SER A 215 -0.54 -32.62 3.10
N SER A 216 -1.55 -31.74 2.99
CA SER A 216 -1.35 -30.28 3.07
C SER A 216 -2.63 -29.55 3.46
N SER A 217 -2.67 -29.01 4.67
CA SER A 217 -3.79 -28.13 5.05
C SER A 217 -3.79 -26.78 4.36
N TYR A 218 -2.65 -26.32 3.85
CA TYR A 218 -2.61 -25.11 3.04
C TYR A 218 -3.34 -25.33 1.71
N THR A 219 -3.15 -26.49 1.10
CA THR A 219 -3.90 -26.87 -0.12
C THR A 219 -5.38 -27.02 0.20
N ALA A 220 -5.73 -27.64 1.33
CA ALA A 220 -7.10 -27.70 1.80
C ALA A 220 -7.74 -26.31 2.04
N ALA A 221 -6.99 -25.36 2.61
CA ALA A 221 -7.48 -23.99 2.81
C ALA A 221 -7.72 -23.26 1.49
N VAL A 222 -6.84 -23.45 0.49
CA VAL A 222 -7.06 -22.92 -0.85
C VAL A 222 -8.31 -23.53 -1.49
N GLN A 223 -8.57 -24.82 -1.25
CA GLN A 223 -9.81 -25.46 -1.70
C GLN A 223 -11.05 -24.86 -1.03
N ASP A 224 -10.99 -24.48 0.25
CA ASP A 224 -12.09 -23.79 0.93
C ASP A 224 -12.36 -22.40 0.32
N VAL A 225 -11.32 -21.67 -0.08
CA VAL A 225 -11.46 -20.40 -0.82
C VAL A 225 -12.12 -20.66 -2.19
N ALA A 226 -11.63 -21.66 -2.94
CA ALA A 226 -12.18 -22.00 -4.24
C ALA A 226 -13.65 -22.45 -4.17
N ASN A 227 -14.03 -23.10 -3.07
CA ASN A 227 -15.39 -23.51 -2.77
C ASN A 227 -16.28 -22.38 -2.24
N GLY A 228 -15.71 -21.20 -1.95
CA GLY A 228 -16.42 -20.05 -1.39
C GLY A 228 -16.85 -20.24 0.07
N LEU A 229 -16.17 -21.11 0.81
CA LEU A 229 -16.42 -21.30 2.26
C LEU A 229 -15.77 -20.19 3.10
N VAL A 230 -14.69 -19.61 2.59
CA VAL A 230 -13.94 -18.50 3.19
C VAL A 230 -13.43 -17.59 2.06
N ASP A 231 -13.10 -16.34 2.38
CA ASP A 231 -12.62 -15.36 1.40
C ASP A 231 -11.11 -15.42 1.17
N MET A 232 -10.37 -15.89 2.18
CA MET A 232 -8.91 -15.95 2.14
C MET A 232 -8.33 -17.00 3.11
N VAL A 233 -7.01 -17.15 3.06
CA VAL A 233 -6.25 -18.00 3.99
C VAL A 233 -5.41 -17.12 4.91
N GLY A 234 -5.50 -17.34 6.21
CA GLY A 234 -4.68 -16.66 7.23
C GLY A 234 -3.62 -17.61 7.77
N SER A 235 -2.34 -17.28 7.61
CA SER A 235 -1.21 -18.10 8.09
C SER A 235 -0.09 -17.28 8.67
#